data_AF-A0A096FJM4-F1
#
_entry.id   AF-A0A096FJM4-F1
#
_cell.length_a   1.000
_cell.length_b   1.000
_cell.length_c   1.000
_cell.angle_alpha   90.00
_cell.angle_beta   90.00
_cell.angle_gamma   90.00
#
_symmetry.space_group_name_H-M   'P 1'
#
loop_
_entity.id
_entity.type
_entity.pdbx_description
1 polymer ?
#
loop_
_entity_poly.entity_id
_entity_poly.type
_entity_poly.pdbx_seq_one_letter_code
_entity_poly.pdbx_strand_id
1 'polypeptide(L)'
;MQRSSTQRSGSSAGQESRPTPRRRDRERTMADLQNALEILQSLGQKITLKAVADQANVSPSLINHRYPDFAEQVRALVGRTIRQQRNDTADLLAEARERNRQLNKQVKDQLAEITRLVSKNEALRKELDLQSAIAQGKVTKGEFGCTTTPQQ
;
A
#
# COMPACT_ATOMS: atom_id res chain seq x y z
N MET A 1 15.91 -51.00 56.44
CA MET A 1 15.12 -50.04 55.63
C MET A 1 15.77 -48.68 55.75
N GLN A 2 16.39 -48.22 54.67
CA GLN A 2 17.17 -46.98 54.59
C GLN A 2 16.22 -45.78 54.45
N ARG A 3 16.43 -44.71 55.22
CA ARG A 3 15.77 -43.42 54.99
C ARG A 3 16.79 -42.45 54.42
N SER A 4 16.61 -42.16 53.14
CA SER A 4 17.42 -41.31 52.28
C SER A 4 17.35 -39.85 52.75
N SER A 5 18.51 -39.35 53.16
CA SER A 5 18.80 -37.93 53.39
C SER A 5 18.81 -37.20 52.04
N THR A 6 17.72 -36.48 51.74
CA THR A 6 17.69 -35.56 50.59
C THR A 6 18.34 -34.24 51.01
N GLN A 7 19.58 -34.04 50.58
CA GLN A 7 20.26 -32.75 50.59
C GLN A 7 19.57 -31.83 49.58
N ARG A 8 18.95 -30.74 50.05
CA ARG A 8 18.48 -29.65 49.20
C ARG A 8 19.63 -28.66 49.02
N SER A 9 20.35 -28.82 47.92
CA SER A 9 21.36 -27.86 47.45
C SER A 9 20.67 -26.53 47.12
N GLY A 10 21.00 -25.50 47.89
CA GLY A 10 20.64 -24.12 47.58
C GLY A 10 21.34 -23.72 46.28
N SER A 11 20.55 -23.53 45.23
CA SER A 11 21.04 -22.98 43.97
C SER A 11 21.58 -21.58 44.17
N SER A 12 22.77 -21.38 43.61
CA SER A 12 23.50 -20.15 43.43
C SER A 12 22.61 -18.98 43.02
N ALA A 13 22.42 -18.03 43.92
CA ALA A 13 21.97 -16.70 43.57
C ALA A 13 23.07 -16.02 42.74
N GLY A 14 22.87 -15.97 41.42
CA GLY A 14 23.65 -15.13 40.52
C GLY A 14 23.57 -13.70 41.01
N GLN A 15 24.72 -13.15 41.39
CA GLN A 15 24.87 -11.73 41.67
C GLN A 15 24.73 -10.96 40.36
N GLU A 16 23.51 -10.51 40.04
CA GLU A 16 23.32 -9.39 39.12
C GLU A 16 23.93 -8.16 39.76
N SER A 17 25.09 -7.75 39.24
CA SER A 17 25.76 -6.51 39.57
C SER A 17 24.84 -5.34 39.21
N ARG A 18 24.12 -4.83 40.22
CA ARG A 18 23.36 -3.59 40.08
C ARG A 18 24.32 -2.47 39.67
N PRO A 19 24.13 -1.80 38.52
CA PRO A 19 24.97 -0.69 38.12
C PRO A 19 24.92 0.38 39.23
N THR A 20 26.08 0.84 39.67
CA THR A 20 26.15 1.96 40.61
C THR A 20 25.42 3.17 40.03
N PRO A 21 24.70 3.97 40.85
CA PRO A 21 23.98 5.12 40.34
C PRO A 21 24.98 6.11 39.73
N ARG A 22 24.95 6.22 38.39
CA ARG A 22 25.79 7.15 37.63
C ARG A 22 25.61 8.56 38.19
N ARG A 23 26.73 9.28 38.38
CA ARG A 23 26.70 10.72 38.71
C ARG A 23 25.93 11.42 37.59
N ARG A 24 24.85 12.12 37.94
CA ARG A 24 23.87 12.65 36.99
C ARG A 24 24.44 13.90 36.31
N ASP A 25 25.19 13.67 35.23
CA ASP A 25 25.75 14.73 34.40
C ASP A 25 24.78 15.04 33.25
N ARG A 26 24.15 16.23 33.30
CA ARG A 26 23.14 16.62 32.31
C ARG A 26 23.70 16.73 30.90
N GLU A 27 24.89 17.30 30.77
CA GLU A 27 25.58 17.51 29.49
C GLU A 27 25.92 16.19 28.80
N ARG A 28 26.42 15.21 29.55
CA ARG A 28 26.71 13.86 29.02
C ARG A 28 25.44 13.18 28.52
N THR A 29 24.36 13.26 29.30
CA THR A 29 23.06 12.69 28.90
C THR A 29 22.50 13.36 27.64
N MET A 30 22.71 14.68 27.48
CA MET A 30 22.31 15.41 26.27
C MET A 30 23.12 14.98 25.05
N ALA A 31 24.44 14.80 25.19
CA ALA A 31 25.29 14.30 24.12
C ALA A 31 24.88 12.87 23.70
N ASP A 32 24.58 12.00 24.67
CA ASP A 32 24.11 10.64 24.39
C ASP A 32 22.77 10.63 23.63
N LEU A 33 21.86 11.54 23.97
CA LEU A 33 20.58 11.72 23.28
C LEU A 33 20.74 12.24 21.84
N GLN A 34 21.66 13.17 21.61
CA GLN A 34 21.98 13.68 20.28
C GLN A 34 22.58 12.59 19.40
N ASN A 35 23.57 11.85 19.93
CA ASN A 35 24.18 10.72 19.24
C ASN A 35 23.14 9.64 18.91
N ALA A 36 22.23 9.34 19.85
CA ALA A 36 21.14 8.40 19.61
C ALA A 36 20.23 8.87 18.46
N LEU A 37 19.90 10.16 18.40
CA LEU A 37 19.11 10.72 17.29
C LEU A 37 19.81 10.56 15.94
N GLU A 38 21.11 10.86 15.86
CA GLU A 38 21.92 10.72 14.64
C GLU A 38 22.01 9.26 14.19
N ILE A 39 22.19 8.33 15.13
CA ILE A 39 22.19 6.89 14.83
C ILE A 39 20.83 6.47 14.28
N LEU A 40 19.72 6.89 14.88
CA LEU A 40 18.38 6.56 14.35
C LEU A 40 18.13 7.14 12.96
N GLN A 41 18.63 8.35 12.68
CA GLN A 41 18.53 8.97 11.36
C GLN A 41 19.34 8.21 10.31
N SER A 42 20.57 7.81 10.64
CA SER A 42 21.43 7.04 9.71
C SER A 42 20.89 5.63 9.44
N LEU A 43 20.23 5.01 10.42
CA LEU A 43 19.56 3.72 10.26
C LEU A 43 18.23 3.82 9.50
N GLY A 44 17.72 5.02 9.24
CA GLY A 44 16.44 5.24 8.56
C GLY A 44 15.22 4.68 9.33
N GLN A 45 15.36 4.44 10.63
CA GLN A 45 14.30 3.89 11.46
C GLN A 45 13.30 4.97 11.88
N LYS A 46 12.12 4.56 12.34
CA LYS A 46 11.09 5.48 12.82
C LYS A 46 11.61 6.25 14.03
N ILE A 47 11.88 7.54 13.82
CA ILE A 47 12.27 8.45 14.89
C ILE A 47 11.05 8.61 15.81
N THR A 48 11.17 8.13 17.04
CA THR A 48 10.16 8.36 18.09
C THR A 48 10.88 8.65 19.39
N LEU A 49 10.27 9.42 20.29
CA LEU A 49 10.88 9.73 21.59
C LEU A 49 11.23 8.44 22.37
N LYS A 50 10.41 7.40 22.23
CA LYS A 50 10.68 6.08 22.81
C LYS A 50 11.91 5.43 22.19
N ALA A 51 12.01 5.40 20.87
CA ALA A 51 13.14 4.77 20.19
C ALA A 51 14.47 5.52 20.47
N VAL A 52 14.44 6.85 20.59
CA VAL A 52 15.60 7.63 21.03
C VAL A 52 15.99 7.32 22.48
N ALA A 53 14.99 7.16 23.36
CA ALA A 53 15.21 6.80 24.76
C ALA A 53 15.82 5.39 24.92
N ASP A 54 15.29 4.42 24.18
CA ASP A 54 15.76 3.04 24.15
C ASP A 54 17.22 2.98 23.66
N GLN A 55 17.57 3.76 22.62
CA GLN A 55 18.94 3.83 22.09
C GLN A 55 19.93 4.50 23.05
N ALA A 56 19.49 5.55 23.76
CA ALA A 56 20.32 6.25 24.76
C ALA A 56 20.31 5.56 26.15
N ASN A 57 19.59 4.44 26.32
CA ASN A 57 19.38 3.76 27.60
C ASN A 57 18.85 4.68 28.71
N VAL A 58 17.93 5.58 28.37
CA VAL A 58 17.27 6.50 29.32
C VAL A 58 15.78 6.25 29.38
N SER A 59 15.14 6.61 30.49
CA SER A 59 13.68 6.53 30.58
C SER A 59 13.02 7.60 29.69
N PRO A 60 11.97 7.25 28.91
CA PRO A 60 11.21 8.24 28.14
C PRO A 60 10.63 9.38 28.98
N SER A 61 10.29 9.10 30.25
CA SER A 61 9.80 10.12 31.20
C SER A 61 10.87 11.18 31.50
N LEU A 62 12.14 10.77 31.56
CA LEU A 62 13.25 11.68 31.80
C LEU A 62 13.40 12.70 30.65
N ILE A 63 13.22 12.27 29.40
CA ILE A 63 13.30 13.15 28.23
C ILE A 63 12.19 14.21 28.30
N ASN A 64 10.94 13.78 28.51
CA ASN A 64 9.81 14.71 28.54
C ASN A 64 9.88 15.72 29.70
N HIS A 65 10.41 15.33 30.87
CA HIS A 65 10.42 16.20 32.06
C HIS A 65 11.70 17.01 32.25
N ARG A 66 12.87 16.45 31.90
CA ARG A 66 14.17 17.10 32.14
C ARG A 66 14.71 17.83 30.91
N TYR A 67 14.33 17.38 29.71
CA TYR A 67 14.84 17.91 28.45
C TYR A 67 13.69 18.24 27.47
N PRO A 68 12.82 19.19 27.83
CA PRO A 68 11.66 19.55 26.99
C PRO A 68 12.08 20.09 25.63
N ASP A 69 13.15 20.88 25.55
CA ASP A 69 13.62 21.48 24.30
C ASP A 69 14.06 20.41 23.28
N PHE A 70 14.74 19.36 23.76
CA PHE A 70 15.11 18.21 22.93
C PHE A 70 13.89 17.41 22.50
N ALA A 71 12.93 17.20 23.41
CA ALA A 71 11.69 16.51 23.10
C ALA A 71 10.89 17.22 21.99
N GLU A 72 10.81 18.55 22.03
CA GLU A 72 10.16 19.37 21.00
C GLU A 72 10.88 19.29 19.65
N GLN A 73 12.22 19.33 19.65
CA GLN A 73 13.01 19.17 18.43
C GLN A 73 12.72 17.82 17.75
N VAL A 74 12.71 16.73 18.52
CA VAL A 74 12.39 15.40 17.99
C VAL A 74 10.96 15.35 17.48
N ARG A 75 9.98 15.91 18.21
CA ARG A 75 8.57 15.98 17.74
C ARG A 75 8.43 16.77 16.45
N ALA A 76 9.14 17.89 16.31
CA ALA A 76 9.11 18.71 15.09
C ALA A 76 9.73 17.99 13.89
N LEU A 77 10.78 17.20 14.10
CA LEU A 77 11.37 16.35 13.05
C LEU A 77 10.39 15.26 12.62
N VAL A 78 9.81 14.53 13.58
CA VAL A 78 8.83 13.47 13.30
C VAL A 78 7.60 14.01 12.58
N GLY A 79 7.07 15.16 13.04
CA GLY A 79 5.92 15.80 12.41
C GLY A 79 6.18 16.20 10.95
N ARG A 80 7.39 16.64 10.61
CA ARG A 80 7.78 16.95 9.23
C ARG A 80 7.85 15.69 8.38
N THR A 81 8.51 14.63 8.86
CA THR A 81 8.62 13.36 8.14
C THR A 81 7.25 12.74 7.87
N ILE A 82 6.33 12.75 8.84
CA ILE A 82 4.97 12.22 8.67
C ILE A 82 4.19 13.03 7.61
N ARG A 83 4.30 14.36 7.64
CA ARG A 83 3.65 15.21 6.63
C ARG A 83 4.18 14.94 5.24
N GLN A 84 5.49 14.77 5.10
CA GLN A 84 6.13 14.44 3.83
C GLN A 84 5.66 13.09 3.30
N GLN A 85 5.74 12.04 4.11
CA GLN A 85 5.22 10.70 3.75
C GLN A 85 3.75 10.74 3.31
N ARG A 86 2.93 11.51 4.03
CA ARG A 86 1.50 11.67 3.67
C ARG A 86 1.32 12.37 2.33
N ASN A 87 2.12 13.39 2.03
CA ASN A 87 2.06 14.07 0.75
C ASN A 87 2.52 13.14 -0.38
N ASP A 88 3.65 12.44 -0.20
CA ASP A 88 4.17 11.49 -1.18
C ASP A 88 3.13 10.40 -1.50
N THR A 89 2.48 9.84 -0.47
CA THR A 89 1.40 8.86 -0.66
C THR A 89 0.16 9.45 -1.35
N ALA A 90 -0.19 10.70 -1.07
CA ALA A 90 -1.31 11.36 -1.74
C ALA A 90 -1.00 11.60 -3.23
N ASP A 91 0.23 12.01 -3.55
CA ASP A 91 0.68 12.26 -4.92
C ASP A 91 0.71 10.95 -5.72
N LEU A 92 1.30 9.88 -5.18
CA LEU A 92 1.29 8.55 -5.81
C LEU A 92 -0.14 8.03 -6.06
N LEU A 93 -1.06 8.27 -5.12
CA LEU A 93 -2.46 7.88 -5.28
C LEU A 93 -3.15 8.70 -6.38
N ALA A 94 -2.86 10.00 -6.47
CA ALA A 94 -3.40 10.87 -7.51
C ALA A 94 -2.95 10.42 -8.90
N GLU A 95 -1.65 10.14 -9.08
CA GLU A 95 -1.12 9.64 -10.35
C GLU A 95 -1.73 8.30 -10.75
N ALA A 96 -1.84 7.36 -9.80
CA ALA A 96 -2.41 6.04 -10.07
C ALA A 96 -3.89 6.15 -10.48
N ARG A 97 -4.65 7.06 -9.87
CA ARG A 97 -6.04 7.33 -10.26
C ARG A 97 -6.15 7.93 -11.64
N GLU A 98 -5.26 8.86 -11.99
CA GLU A 98 -5.26 9.48 -13.31
C GLU A 98 -4.93 8.47 -14.40
N ARG A 99 -3.90 7.63 -14.19
CA ARG A 99 -3.58 6.50 -15.08
C ARG A 99 -4.78 5.56 -15.25
N ASN A 100 -5.47 5.21 -14.17
CA ASN A 100 -6.67 4.37 -14.23
C ASN A 100 -7.81 5.03 -15.02
N ARG A 101 -8.01 6.34 -14.90
CA ARG A 101 -9.03 7.06 -15.69
C ARG A 101 -8.72 7.00 -17.18
N GLN A 102 -7.46 7.23 -17.55
CA GLN A 102 -7.00 7.17 -18.93
C GLN A 102 -7.18 5.77 -19.52
N LEU A 103 -6.75 4.74 -18.79
CA LEU A 103 -6.91 3.34 -19.21
C LEU A 103 -8.39 2.96 -19.34
N ASN A 104 -9.24 3.35 -18.39
CA ASN A 104 -10.68 3.08 -18.47
C ASN A 104 -11.33 3.79 -19.68
N LYS A 105 -10.86 5.00 -20.03
CA LYS A 105 -11.31 5.69 -21.23
C LYS A 105 -10.91 4.93 -22.49
N GLN A 106 -9.65 4.52 -22.60
CA GLN A 106 -9.14 3.74 -23.72
C GLN A 106 -9.92 2.42 -23.88
N VAL A 107 -10.16 1.69 -22.78
CA VAL A 107 -10.95 0.46 -22.80
C VAL A 107 -12.36 0.71 -23.33
N LYS A 108 -13.03 1.78 -22.88
CA LYS A 108 -14.37 2.14 -23.37
C LYS A 108 -14.37 2.47 -24.86
N ASP A 109 -13.40 3.26 -25.31
CA ASP A 109 -13.28 3.66 -26.71
C ASP A 109 -13.03 2.43 -27.61
N GLN A 110 -12.12 1.55 -27.20
CA GLN A 110 -11.82 0.29 -27.90
C GLN A 110 -13.02 -0.66 -27.94
N LEU A 111 -13.74 -0.81 -26.82
CA LEU A 111 -14.95 -1.64 -26.79
C LEU A 111 -16.02 -1.10 -27.75
N ALA A 112 -16.22 0.22 -27.80
CA ALA A 112 -17.14 0.84 -28.74
C ALA A 112 -16.75 0.59 -30.21
N GLU A 113 -15.45 0.63 -30.52
CA GLU A 113 -14.94 0.30 -31.85
C GLU A 113 -15.16 -1.18 -32.20
N ILE A 114 -14.84 -2.09 -31.27
CA ILE A 114 -15.09 -3.53 -31.44
C ILE A 114 -16.58 -3.77 -31.71
N THR A 115 -17.49 -3.18 -30.94
CA THR A 115 -18.94 -3.33 -31.17
C THR A 115 -19.35 -2.84 -32.56
N ARG A 116 -18.81 -1.71 -33.02
CA ARG A 116 -19.07 -1.20 -34.39
C ARG A 116 -18.57 -2.17 -35.45
N LEU A 117 -17.35 -2.70 -35.30
CA LEU A 117 -16.76 -3.67 -36.22
C LEU A 117 -17.57 -4.97 -36.25
N VAL A 118 -18.00 -5.47 -35.08
CA VAL A 118 -18.86 -6.66 -34.99
C VAL A 118 -20.17 -6.42 -35.75
N SER A 119 -20.84 -5.29 -35.54
CA SER A 119 -22.08 -4.97 -36.26
C SER A 119 -21.88 -4.94 -37.78
N LYS A 120 -20.81 -4.31 -38.26
CA LYS A 120 -20.47 -4.28 -39.70
C LYS A 120 -20.16 -5.67 -40.23
N ASN A 121 -19.34 -6.45 -39.52
CA ASN A 121 -18.98 -7.80 -39.92
C ASN A 121 -20.19 -8.72 -39.98
N GLU A 122 -21.12 -8.62 -39.01
CA GLU A 122 -22.36 -9.39 -39.02
C GLU A 122 -23.27 -9.01 -40.19
N ALA A 123 -23.35 -7.72 -40.54
CA ALA A 123 -24.09 -7.29 -41.74
C ALA A 123 -23.46 -7.84 -43.03
N LEU A 124 -22.14 -7.78 -43.15
CA LEU A 124 -21.41 -8.31 -44.30
C LEU A 124 -21.53 -9.84 -44.43
N ARG A 125 -21.50 -10.57 -43.31
CA ARG A 125 -21.72 -12.02 -43.29
C ARG A 125 -23.09 -12.39 -43.85
N LYS A 126 -24.14 -11.68 -43.43
CA LYS A 126 -25.50 -11.90 -43.97
C LYS A 126 -25.57 -11.65 -45.47
N GLU A 127 -24.94 -10.58 -45.96
CA GLU A 127 -24.90 -10.29 -47.39
C GLU A 127 -24.15 -11.37 -48.18
N LEU A 128 -23.00 -11.83 -47.68
CA LEU A 128 -22.24 -12.93 -48.29
C LEU A 128 -23.04 -14.24 -48.32
N ASP A 129 -23.74 -14.56 -47.23
CA ASP A 129 -24.59 -15.76 -47.15
C ASP A 129 -25.71 -15.69 -48.20
N LEU A 130 -26.38 -14.54 -48.34
CA LEU A 130 -27.41 -14.32 -49.37
C LEU A 130 -26.84 -14.47 -50.78
N GLN A 131 -25.72 -13.82 -51.08
CA GLN A 131 -25.06 -13.92 -52.38
C GLN A 131 -24.62 -15.34 -52.70
N SER A 132 -24.09 -16.07 -51.71
CA SER A 132 -23.71 -17.47 -51.86
C SER A 132 -24.92 -18.36 -52.14
N ALA A 133 -26.06 -18.10 -51.49
CA ALA A 133 -27.29 -18.85 -51.69
C ALA A 133 -27.90 -18.59 -53.07
N ILE A 134 -27.81 -17.34 -53.57
CA ILE A 134 -28.18 -16.98 -54.94
C ILE A 134 -27.26 -17.70 -55.94
N ALA A 135 -25.94 -17.66 -55.73
CA ALA A 135 -24.96 -18.32 -56.60
C ALA A 135 -25.13 -19.85 -56.64
N GLN A 136 -25.53 -20.46 -55.52
CA GLN A 136 -25.85 -21.89 -55.43
C GLN A 136 -27.25 -22.24 -55.98
N GLY A 137 -28.01 -21.26 -56.50
CA GLY A 137 -29.35 -21.47 -57.06
C GLY A 137 -30.42 -21.82 -56.02
N LYS A 138 -30.13 -21.64 -54.72
CA LYS A 138 -31.06 -21.95 -53.61
C LYS A 138 -32.10 -20.85 -53.38
N VAL A 139 -31.88 -19.66 -53.93
CA VAL A 139 -32.79 -18.51 -53.82
C VAL A 139 -33.09 -17.98 -55.22
N THR A 140 -34.36 -18.02 -55.63
CA THR A 140 -34.85 -17.42 -56.88
C THR A 140 -35.66 -16.17 -56.56
N LYS A 141 -35.53 -15.10 -57.36
CA LYS A 141 -36.44 -13.94 -57.28
C LYS A 141 -37.82 -14.39 -57.74
N GLY A 142 -38.70 -14.70 -56.79
CA GLY A 142 -40.10 -14.99 -57.08
C GLY A 142 -40.87 -13.71 -57.39
N GLU A 143 -41.60 -13.68 -58.52
CA GLU A 143 -42.59 -12.65 -58.81
C GLU A 143 -43.80 -12.84 -57.88
N PHE A 144 -43.73 -12.31 -56.66
CA PHE A 144 -44.88 -12.28 -55.76
C PHE A 144 -45.85 -11.18 -56.21
N GLY A 145 -46.71 -11.50 -57.17
CA GLY A 145 -47.80 -10.65 -57.62
C GLY A 145 -48.95 -10.62 -56.60
N CYS A 146 -49.33 -9.43 -56.14
CA CYS A 146 -50.56 -9.21 -55.39
C CYS A 146 -51.76 -9.48 -56.31
N THR A 147 -52.43 -10.61 -56.16
CA THR A 147 -53.71 -10.87 -56.82
C THR A 147 -54.80 -10.09 -56.09
N THR A 148 -55.04 -8.85 -56.49
CA THR A 148 -56.30 -8.16 -56.19
C THR A 148 -57.05 -7.98 -57.50
N THR A 149 -57.74 -9.04 -57.91
CA THR A 149 -58.77 -8.97 -58.95
C THR A 149 -60.09 -8.59 -58.26
N PRO A 150 -60.69 -7.42 -58.52
CA PRO A 150 -62.06 -7.17 -58.10
C PRO A 150 -63.01 -8.04 -58.96
N GLN A 151 -63.87 -8.81 -58.30
CA GLN A 151 -64.97 -9.52 -58.95
C GLN A 151 -66.15 -8.56 -59.16
N GLN A 152 -66.57 -8.48 -60.43
CA GLN A 152 -67.83 -7.98 -61.02
C GLN A 152 -68.36 -6.60 -60.58
#